data_AF-A0A6A6MH57-F1
#
_entry.id   AF-A0A6A6MH57-F1
#
_cell.length_a   1.000
_cell.length_b   1.000
_cell.length_c   1.000
_cell.angle_alpha   90.00
_cell.angle_beta   90.00
_cell.angle_gamma   90.00
#
_symmetry.space_group_name_H-M   'P 1'
#
loop_
_entity.id
_entity.type
_entity.pdbx_description
1 polymer ?
#
loop_
_entity_poly.entity_id
_entity_poly.type
_entity_poly.pdbx_seq_one_letter_code
_entity_poly.pdbx_strand_id
1 'polypeptide(L)'
;MITQFKPDPRFEEAKQFIRSGAFGSYDYNPLPDSLEGNTGYGRGDYFLVGHDFSSYLDAQKRVDEANKDHKRWLKVSILSTAGSGKFSSDRTSAQYAKEI
;
A
#
# COMPACT_ATOMS: atom_id res chain seq x y z
N MET A 1 8.87 -3.73 26.81
CA MET A 1 8.30 -2.39 26.50
C MET A 1 7.58 -2.53 25.16
N ILE A 2 6.25 -2.45 25.14
CA ILE A 2 5.49 -2.47 23.88
C ILE A 2 5.57 -1.04 23.34
N THR A 3 6.19 -0.86 22.18
CA THR A 3 6.29 0.44 21.52
C THR A 3 4.86 0.90 21.21
N GLN A 4 4.42 1.99 21.83
CA GLN A 4 3.10 2.56 21.58
C GLN A 4 3.07 3.08 20.14
N PHE A 5 2.11 2.61 19.34
CA PHE A 5 1.93 3.10 17.97
C PHE A 5 1.60 4.59 18.01
N LYS A 6 2.35 5.37 17.22
CA LYS A 6 2.13 6.80 17.04
C LYS A 6 1.87 7.06 15.54
N PRO A 7 0.65 7.39 15.13
CA PRO A 7 0.32 7.60 13.72
C PRO A 7 1.03 8.85 13.17
N ASP A 8 1.37 8.80 11.89
CA ASP A 8 1.90 9.96 11.15
C ASP A 8 0.85 11.08 11.09
N PRO A 9 1.20 12.36 11.30
CA PRO A 9 0.23 13.45 11.24
C PRO A 9 -0.56 13.52 9.92
N ARG A 10 0.07 13.13 8.80
CA ARG A 10 -0.58 13.11 7.48
C ARG A 10 -1.66 12.02 7.39
N PHE A 11 -1.51 10.93 8.14
CA PHE A 11 -2.52 9.88 8.22
C PHE A 11 -3.76 10.39 8.96
N GLU A 12 -3.57 11.11 10.06
CA GLU A 12 -4.68 11.76 10.78
C GLU A 12 -5.36 12.83 9.93
N GLU A 13 -4.59 13.67 9.24
CA GLU A 13 -5.12 14.67 8.30
C GLU A 13 -5.99 14.03 7.21
N ALA A 14 -5.52 12.94 6.60
CA ALA A 14 -6.28 12.21 5.59
C ALA A 14 -7.60 11.65 6.15
N LYS A 15 -7.58 11.03 7.34
CA LYS A 15 -8.81 10.56 8.01
C LYS A 15 -9.78 11.72 8.27
N GLN A 16 -9.30 12.84 8.79
CA GLN A 16 -10.15 14.01 9.07
C GLN A 16 -10.73 14.61 7.78
N PHE A 17 -9.96 14.65 6.70
CA PHE A 17 -10.45 15.14 5.42
C PHE A 17 -11.55 14.22 4.86
N ILE A 18 -11.44 12.91 5.01
CA ILE A 18 -12.52 11.97 4.67
C ILE A 18 -13.77 12.23 5.52
N ARG A 19 -13.61 12.46 6.84
CA ARG A 19 -14.71 12.76 7.76
C ARG A 19 -15.36 14.13 7.53
N SER A 20 -14.71 15.04 6.81
CA SER A 20 -15.19 16.41 6.59
C SER A 20 -16.42 16.53 5.69
N GLY A 21 -16.81 15.47 4.97
CA GLY A 21 -17.86 15.51 3.96
C GLY A 21 -17.41 16.05 2.59
N ALA A 22 -16.10 16.28 2.39
CA ALA A 22 -15.54 16.74 1.12
C ALA A 22 -15.84 15.80 -0.07
N PHE A 23 -16.11 14.52 0.19
CA PHE A 23 -16.37 13.50 -0.83
C PHE A 23 -17.86 13.20 -1.07
N GLY A 24 -18.75 14.10 -0.64
CA GLY A 24 -20.20 13.96 -0.83
C GLY A 24 -20.94 13.59 0.46
N SER A 25 -22.21 13.20 0.32
CA SER A 25 -23.12 13.00 1.46
C SER A 25 -23.07 11.60 2.08
N TYR A 26 -22.22 10.70 1.57
CA TYR A 26 -22.10 9.35 2.12
C TYR A 26 -21.38 9.38 3.47
N ASP A 27 -21.88 8.64 4.44
CA ASP A 27 -21.23 8.51 5.74
C ASP A 27 -20.05 7.53 5.67
N TYR A 28 -18.85 8.09 5.58
CA TYR A 28 -17.63 7.31 5.56
C TYR A 28 -17.11 6.92 6.95
N ASN A 29 -17.68 7.41 8.06
CA ASN A 29 -17.15 7.18 9.41
C ASN A 29 -16.86 5.70 9.75
N PRO A 30 -17.72 4.72 9.35
CA PRO A 30 -17.42 3.31 9.61
C PRO A 30 -16.09 2.81 9.03
N LEU A 31 -15.56 3.45 7.97
CA LEU A 31 -14.29 3.05 7.36
C LEU A 31 -13.08 3.51 8.19
N PRO A 32 -12.86 4.82 8.49
CA PRO A 32 -11.80 5.23 9.40
C PRO A 32 -11.90 4.57 10.77
N ASP A 33 -13.10 4.27 11.28
CA ASP A 33 -13.28 3.65 12.60
C ASP A 33 -12.68 2.24 12.71
N SER A 34 -12.52 1.53 11.59
CA SER A 34 -11.79 0.26 11.53
C SER A 34 -10.28 0.42 11.77
N LEU A 35 -9.76 1.63 11.55
CA LEU A 35 -8.37 2.03 11.76
C LEU A 35 -8.15 2.67 13.14
N GLU A 36 -9.23 2.85 13.92
CA GLU A 36 -9.18 3.45 15.25
C GLU A 36 -9.22 2.40 16.37
N GLY A 37 -8.72 2.79 17.54
CA GLY A 37 -8.65 1.93 18.72
C GLY A 37 -7.36 1.12 18.78
N ASN A 38 -7.18 0.37 19.87
CA ASN A 38 -5.99 -0.47 20.08
C ASN A 38 -6.30 -1.97 20.04
N THR A 39 -7.57 -2.35 20.21
CA THR A 39 -8.06 -3.74 20.25
C THR A 39 -9.51 -3.81 19.79
N GLY A 40 -9.99 -5.01 19.45
CA GLY A 40 -11.38 -5.28 19.07
C GLY A 40 -11.51 -5.82 17.65
N TYR A 41 -12.46 -6.73 17.44
CA TYR A 41 -12.71 -7.31 16.11
C TYR A 41 -13.14 -6.21 15.12
N GLY A 42 -12.49 -6.15 13.96
CA GLY A 42 -12.73 -5.13 12.94
C GLY A 42 -12.21 -3.74 13.28
N ARG A 43 -11.34 -3.59 14.29
CA ARG A 43 -10.78 -2.32 14.75
C ARG A 43 -9.27 -2.40 14.97
N GLY A 44 -8.68 -1.26 15.30
CA GLY A 44 -7.29 -1.16 15.73
C GLY A 44 -6.26 -1.29 14.64
N ASP A 45 -6.64 -0.98 13.40
CA ASP A 45 -5.72 -0.96 12.26
C ASP A 45 -4.93 -2.28 12.12
N TYR A 46 -5.66 -3.40 12.21
CA TYR A 46 -5.07 -4.75 12.20
C TYR A 46 -4.15 -5.02 11.00
N PHE A 47 -4.42 -4.36 9.87
CA PHE A 47 -3.66 -4.48 8.62
C PHE A 47 -2.54 -3.45 8.49
N LEU A 48 -2.23 -2.69 9.55
CA LEU A 48 -1.10 -1.77 9.63
C LEU A 48 -1.15 -0.63 8.59
N VAL A 49 -2.36 -0.18 8.21
CA VAL A 49 -2.55 0.89 7.23
C VAL A 49 -1.91 2.20 7.70
N GLY A 50 -2.17 2.60 8.94
CA GLY A 50 -1.60 3.81 9.53
C GLY A 50 -0.12 3.68 9.83
N HIS A 51 0.35 2.47 10.16
CA HIS A 51 1.77 2.19 10.39
C HIS A 51 2.59 2.31 9.11
N ASP A 52 2.13 1.70 8.02
CA ASP A 52 2.86 1.71 6.74
C ASP A 52 2.58 2.98 5.91
N PHE A 53 1.64 3.82 6.33
CA PHE A 53 1.26 5.05 5.62
C PHE A 53 2.46 5.96 5.31
N SER A 54 3.34 6.19 6.29
CA SER A 54 4.48 7.10 6.14
C SER A 54 5.50 6.56 5.14
N SER A 55 5.83 5.27 5.23
CA SER A 55 6.77 4.61 4.32
C SER A 55 6.20 4.49 2.91
N TYR A 56 4.89 4.29 2.78
CA TYR A 56 4.17 4.31 1.52
C TYR A 56 4.25 5.68 0.83
N LEU A 57 4.00 6.79 1.56
CA LEU A 57 4.14 8.14 1.00
C LEU A 57 5.58 8.44 0.57
N ASP A 58 6.57 7.99 1.34
CA ASP A 58 7.98 8.14 0.98
C ASP A 58 8.34 7.32 -0.28
N ALA A 59 7.76 6.13 -0.45
CA ALA A 59 7.90 5.35 -1.67
C ALA A 59 7.25 6.05 -2.87
N GLN A 60 6.05 6.61 -2.71
CA GLN A 60 5.38 7.40 -3.75
C GLN A 60 6.21 8.61 -4.17
N LYS A 61 6.82 9.33 -3.21
CA LYS A 61 7.75 10.43 -3.53
C LYS A 61 8.93 9.97 -4.39
N ARG A 62 9.48 8.77 -4.13
CA ARG A 62 10.56 8.20 -4.97
C ARG A 62 10.06 7.85 -6.37
N VAL A 63 8.81 7.38 -6.49
CA VAL A 63 8.17 7.14 -7.79
C VAL A 63 8.05 8.44 -8.57
N ASP A 64 7.58 9.52 -7.94
CA ASP A 64 7.48 10.84 -8.58
C ASP A 64 8.83 11.34 -9.09
N GLU A 65 9.88 11.25 -8.28
CA GLU A 65 11.23 11.63 -8.71
C GLU A 65 11.78 10.74 -9.82
N ALA A 66 11.52 9.43 -9.78
CA ALA A 66 11.94 8.51 -10.82
C ALA A 66 11.19 8.75 -12.15
N ASN A 67 9.92 9.14 -12.09
CA ASN A 67 9.10 9.39 -13.26
C ASN A 67 9.49 10.68 -14.01
N LYS A 68 10.06 11.67 -13.31
CA LYS A 68 10.63 12.87 -13.94
C LYS A 68 11.81 12.54 -14.87
N ASP A 69 12.61 11.52 -14.54
CA ASP A 69 13.66 11.00 -15.42
C ASP A 69 13.10 9.90 -16.34
N HIS A 70 12.57 10.34 -17.48
CA HIS A 70 11.95 9.44 -18.45
C HIS A 70 12.90 8.35 -18.96
N LYS A 71 14.20 8.64 -19.11
CA LYS A 71 15.18 7.64 -19.58
C LYS A 71 15.36 6.53 -18.55
N ARG A 72 15.51 6.91 -17.28
CA ARG A 72 15.59 5.94 -16.18
C ARG A 72 14.29 5.15 -16.05
N TRP A 73 13.14 5.81 -16.15
CA TRP A 73 11.83 5.15 -16.06
C TRP A 73 11.64 4.08 -17.14
N LEU A 74 11.91 4.42 -18.41
CA LEU A 74 11.86 3.49 -19.54
C LEU A 74 12.82 2.31 -19.35
N LYS A 75 14.05 2.58 -18.89
CA LYS A 75 15.03 1.53 -18.61
C LYS A 75 14.51 0.54 -17.57
N VAL A 76 13.94 1.03 -16.47
CA VAL A 76 13.39 0.16 -15.41
C VAL A 76 12.21 -0.65 -15.96
N SER A 77 11.31 -0.04 -16.73
CA SER A 77 10.18 -0.74 -17.35
C SER A 77 10.62 -1.89 -18.27
N ILE A 78 11.59 -1.65 -19.17
CA ILE A 78 12.13 -2.68 -20.06
C ILE A 78 12.78 -3.82 -19.27
N LEU A 79 13.57 -3.48 -18.24
CA LEU A 79 14.22 -4.48 -17.39
C LEU A 79 13.21 -5.31 -16.60
N SER A 80 12.10 -4.70 -16.15
CA SER A 80 11.02 -5.43 -15.49
C SER A 80 10.47 -6.52 -16.39
N THR A 81 10.11 -6.20 -17.65
CA THR A 81 9.63 -7.20 -18.62
C THR A 81 10.68 -8.26 -18.92
N ALA A 82 11.93 -7.86 -19.16
CA ALA A 82 13.02 -8.80 -19.44
C ALA A 82 13.28 -9.77 -18.28
N GLY A 83 13.04 -9.36 -17.03
CA GLY A 83 13.21 -10.18 -15.82
C GLY A 83 12.00 -11.05 -15.44
N SER A 84 10.85 -10.92 -16.12
CA SER A 84 9.61 -11.59 -15.70
C SER A 84 9.51 -13.06 -16.07
N GLY A 85 10.46 -13.62 -16.84
CA GLY A 85 10.34 -14.98 -17.41
C GLY A 85 10.05 -16.10 -16.40
N LYS A 86 10.58 -16.01 -15.17
CA LYS A 86 10.35 -16.99 -14.10
C LYS A 86 8.87 -17.14 -13.72
N PHE A 87 8.07 -16.09 -13.90
CA PHE A 87 6.67 -16.03 -13.51
C PHE A 87 5.71 -16.57 -14.57
N SER A 88 6.21 -17.13 -15.69
CA SER A 88 5.34 -17.80 -16.66
C SER A 88 4.60 -18.99 -16.02
N SER A 89 3.31 -19.11 -16.33
CA SER A 89 2.48 -20.27 -15.95
C SER A 89 2.99 -21.56 -16.57
N ASP A 90 3.54 -21.51 -17.79
CA ASP A 90 4.05 -22.70 -18.49
C ASP A 90 5.11 -23.41 -17.67
N ARG A 91 5.99 -22.63 -17.02
CA ARG A 91 7.02 -23.13 -16.10
C ARG A 91 6.37 -23.80 -14.89
N THR A 92 5.30 -23.24 -14.32
CA THR A 92 4.54 -23.89 -13.24
C THR A 92 3.94 -25.21 -13.71
N SER A 93 3.21 -25.21 -14.83
CA SER A 93 2.54 -26.41 -15.35
C SER A 93 3.52 -27.54 -15.66
N ALA A 94 4.67 -27.22 -16.26
CA ALA A 94 5.72 -28.19 -16.55
C ALA A 94 6.35 -28.76 -15.27
N GLN A 95 6.53 -27.94 -14.23
CA GLN A 95 7.04 -28.40 -12.94
C GLN A 95 6.05 -29.36 -12.27
N TYR A 96 4.76 -29.00 -12.23
CA TYR A 96 3.72 -29.87 -11.70
C TYR A 96 3.68 -31.20 -12.43
N ALA A 97 3.65 -31.20 -13.77
CA ALA A 97 3.61 -32.43 -14.57
C ALA A 97 4.83 -33.36 -14.40
N LYS A 98 5.97 -32.84 -13.91
CA LYS A 98 7.18 -33.61 -13.68
C LYS A 98 7.29 -34.15 -12.25
N GLU A 99 6.79 -33.40 -11.28
CA GLU A 99 6.99 -33.65 -9.84
C GLU A 99 5.75 -34.24 -9.15
N ILE A 100 4.58 -34.20 -9.80
CA ILE A 100 3.29 -34.74 -9.32
C ILE A 100 2.65 -35.54 -10.46
#